data_AF-A0A663DXY0-F1
#
_entry.id   AF-A0A663DXY0-F1
#
_cell.length_a   1.000
_cell.length_b   1.000
_cell.length_c   1.000
_cell.angle_alpha   90.00
_cell.angle_beta   90.00
_cell.angle_gamma   90.00
#
_symmetry.space_group_name_H-M   'P 1'
#
loop_
_entity.id
_entity.type
_entity.pdbx_description
1 polymer ?
#
loop_
_entity_poly.entity_id
_entity_poly.type
_entity_poly.pdbx_seq_one_letter_code
_entity_poly.pdbx_strand_id
1 'polypeptide(L)'
;VSLNIQWQAQMSLSKNRFSEFPVKRKASACERIPVFYLVMHMKNYAFTPQSLQELLFKILLRLKELVDCFSQIRILLSICSIQLQDKLSEKDKELKTIKLDLELQERATEAKIAEKIAALVEEVYSAQRERDEAVMARLRLANEERDEAFLRVQRLEESLKELENINPEENDMTLQELLNRINNADTGIDILKNGAIILNRIHRTKERRKKIIAEEMNAVIEQRDAALSQCKRLEQELHHLKEQNQTSANNTRHLTAENNQERALKAELIALQQEKEAALQQCKKLEEEIQTLRVYYSLYKSLSEGMSLKDELNHTSEGGLQGREGVVTLTYRQVEDLAAQLQQARSEQKDTELKLQKALEASQEANEKVQKLERLVDVLRKKVGAGTIRTVI
;
A
#
# COMPACT_ATOMS: atom_id res chain seq x y z
N VAL A 1 56.88 28.27 42.99
CA VAL A 1 56.97 28.75 41.58
C VAL A 1 55.60 29.20 41.04
N SER A 2 54.51 28.47 41.28
CA SER A 2 53.17 28.84 40.75
C SER A 2 52.54 30.13 41.31
N LEU A 3 52.88 30.56 42.54
CA LEU A 3 52.43 31.83 43.11
C LEU A 3 53.11 33.08 42.52
N ASN A 4 54.31 32.93 41.94
CA ASN A 4 55.06 34.06 41.38
C ASN A 4 54.62 34.39 39.94
N ILE A 5 54.11 33.39 39.22
CA ILE A 5 53.56 33.55 37.85
C ILE A 5 52.19 34.25 37.90
N GLN A 6 51.39 34.00 38.94
CA GLN A 6 50.07 34.62 39.11
C GLN A 6 50.16 36.12 39.47
N TRP A 7 51.22 36.52 40.19
CA TRP A 7 51.47 37.93 40.54
C TRP A 7 52.02 38.75 39.35
N GLN A 8 52.87 38.16 38.49
CA GLN A 8 53.36 38.81 37.27
C GLN A 8 52.29 38.94 36.17
N ALA A 9 51.34 37.99 36.09
CA ALA A 9 50.21 38.09 35.16
C ALA A 9 49.21 39.20 35.55
N GLN A 10 48.97 39.40 36.86
CA GLN A 10 48.11 40.49 37.35
C GLN A 10 48.72 41.89 37.13
N MET A 11 50.03 42.05 37.27
CA MET A 11 50.77 43.29 36.97
C MET A 11 50.82 43.62 35.47
N SER A 12 50.80 42.60 34.61
CA SER A 12 50.82 42.79 33.15
C SER A 12 49.44 43.17 32.59
N LEU A 13 48.36 42.64 33.18
CA LEU A 13 46.98 42.98 32.81
C LEU A 13 46.52 44.34 33.35
N SER A 14 47.14 44.88 34.41
CA SER A 14 46.87 46.24 34.89
C SER A 14 47.61 47.31 34.07
N LYS A 15 48.71 46.96 33.38
CA LYS A 15 49.43 47.89 32.48
C LYS A 15 48.71 48.12 31.15
N ASN A 16 47.96 47.13 30.64
CA ASN A 16 47.27 47.23 29.35
C ASN A 16 45.83 47.77 29.41
N ARG A 17 45.30 48.13 30.59
CA ARG A 17 43.93 48.68 30.73
C ARG A 17 43.87 50.18 31.02
N PHE A 18 45.00 50.88 30.92
CA PHE A 18 45.08 52.35 31.08
C PHE A 18 45.51 53.09 29.81
N SER A 19 45.58 52.41 28.67
CA SER A 19 45.88 52.99 27.36
C SER A 19 44.62 53.06 26.50
N GLU A 20 43.62 53.86 26.90
CA GLU A 20 42.55 54.37 26.00
C GLU A 20 41.52 55.16 26.82
N PHE A 21 41.92 56.32 27.34
CA PHE A 21 40.98 57.40 27.59
C PHE A 21 41.72 58.72 27.29
N PRO A 22 41.28 59.52 26.32
CA PRO A 22 41.85 60.83 26.08
C PRO A 22 41.28 61.78 27.14
N VAL A 23 41.74 61.64 28.39
CA VAL A 23 41.57 62.72 29.35
C VAL A 23 42.53 63.80 28.91
N LYS A 24 42.02 64.73 28.09
CA LYS A 24 42.58 66.07 27.94
C LYS A 24 42.78 66.62 29.35
N ARG A 25 43.97 66.45 29.91
CA ARG A 25 44.45 67.24 31.02
C ARG A 25 44.60 68.65 30.47
N LYS A 26 43.51 69.42 30.46
CA LYS A 26 43.62 70.85 30.69
C LYS A 26 44.24 70.95 32.07
N ALA A 27 45.57 71.08 32.11
CA ALA A 27 46.27 71.68 33.23
C ALA A 27 45.82 73.15 33.28
N SER A 28 44.57 73.38 33.66
CA SER A 28 44.08 74.69 34.04
C SER A 28 44.69 74.98 35.39
N ALA A 29 45.79 75.74 35.34
CA ALA A 29 46.20 76.68 36.37
C ALA A 29 45.67 76.35 37.77
N CYS A 30 46.20 75.29 38.39
CA CYS A 30 46.29 75.31 39.84
C CYS A 30 47.43 76.28 40.11
N GLU A 31 47.06 77.56 40.14
CA GLU A 31 47.91 78.64 40.58
C GLU A 31 48.66 78.15 41.81
N ARG A 32 49.99 78.18 41.74
CA ARG A 32 50.83 78.10 42.93
C ARG A 32 50.18 79.03 43.95
N ILE A 33 49.62 78.47 45.03
CA ILE A 33 49.24 79.28 46.18
C ILE A 33 50.47 80.12 46.47
N PRO A 34 50.39 81.45 46.36
CA PRO A 34 51.58 82.26 46.32
C PRO A 34 52.03 82.50 47.76
N VAL A 35 52.45 81.43 48.45
CA VAL A 35 53.17 81.52 49.72
C VAL A 35 54.45 82.35 49.50
N PHE A 36 55.00 82.33 48.29
CA PHE A 36 56.10 83.21 47.88
C PHE A 36 55.76 84.70 47.80
N TYR A 37 54.50 85.11 47.54
CA TYR A 37 54.14 86.54 47.60
C TYR A 37 53.95 87.04 49.04
N LEU A 38 53.48 86.20 49.97
CA LEU A 38 53.33 86.59 51.36
C LEU A 38 54.68 86.84 52.05
N VAL A 39 55.72 86.07 51.69
CA VAL A 39 57.07 86.24 52.27
C VAL A 39 57.79 87.46 51.68
N MET A 40 57.55 87.79 50.40
CA MET A 40 58.21 88.94 49.74
C MET A 40 57.61 90.30 50.11
N HIS A 41 56.32 90.38 50.48
CA HIS A 41 55.69 91.65 50.88
C HIS A 41 55.90 92.05 52.36
N MET A 42 56.45 91.16 53.20
CA MET A 42 56.66 91.39 54.63
C MET A 42 57.96 92.15 54.99
N LYS A 43 58.83 92.44 54.02
CA LYS A 43 60.18 92.96 54.31
C LYS A 43 60.31 94.48 54.53
N ASN A 44 59.27 95.29 54.33
CA ASN A 44 59.40 96.77 54.36
C ASN A 44 58.22 97.55 54.98
N TYR A 45 57.43 96.96 55.88
CA TYR A 45 56.38 97.69 56.61
C TYR A 45 56.58 97.56 58.12
N ALA A 46 56.64 98.69 58.84
CA ALA A 46 56.53 98.73 60.30
C ALA A 46 55.09 98.39 60.68
N PHE A 47 54.81 97.10 60.86
CA PHE A 47 53.47 96.64 61.22
C PHE A 47 53.14 97.00 62.67
N THR A 48 51.99 97.64 62.88
CA THR A 48 51.39 97.78 64.21
C THR A 48 50.83 96.43 64.68
N PRO A 49 50.78 96.13 65.98
CA PRO A 49 50.24 94.87 66.50
C PRO A 49 48.83 94.52 65.96
N GLN A 50 48.00 95.53 65.69
CA GLN A 50 46.66 95.39 65.12
C GLN A 50 46.64 94.87 63.67
N SER A 51 47.57 95.30 62.82
CA SER A 51 47.61 94.88 61.41
C SER A 51 48.12 93.44 61.25
N LEU A 52 48.98 92.98 62.16
CA LEU A 52 49.38 91.57 62.26
C LEU A 52 48.22 90.68 62.71
N GLN A 53 47.42 91.11 63.70
CA GLN A 53 46.24 90.36 64.14
C GLN A 53 45.21 90.20 63.02
N GLU A 54 44.97 91.23 62.22
CA GLU A 54 44.01 91.17 61.11
C GLU A 54 44.51 90.26 59.97
N LEU A 55 45.81 90.28 59.66
CA LEU A 55 46.41 89.36 58.70
C LEU A 55 46.30 87.91 59.18
N LEU A 56 46.57 87.65 60.46
CA LEU A 56 46.50 86.33 61.07
C LEU A 56 45.07 85.78 61.06
N PHE A 57 44.08 86.63 61.32
CA PHE A 57 42.66 86.27 61.21
C PHE A 57 42.25 85.89 59.77
N LYS A 58 42.68 86.67 58.76
CA LYS A 58 42.43 86.37 57.34
C LYS A 58 43.10 85.06 56.89
N ILE A 59 44.31 84.77 57.39
CA ILE A 59 45.01 83.50 57.12
C ILE A 59 44.25 82.34 57.77
N LEU A 60 43.84 82.46 59.03
CA LEU A 60 43.08 81.42 59.74
C LEU A 60 41.72 81.15 59.07
N LEU A 61 41.03 82.19 58.61
CA LEU A 61 39.77 82.04 57.87
C LEU A 61 39.99 81.28 56.55
N ARG A 62 41.02 81.64 55.77
CA ARG A 62 41.37 80.91 54.54
C ARG A 62 41.81 79.48 54.81
N LEU A 63 42.53 79.21 55.90
CA LEU A 63 42.90 77.85 56.30
C LEU A 63 41.67 77.03 56.66
N LYS A 64 40.68 77.62 57.33
CA LYS A 64 39.40 76.97 57.63
C LYS A 64 38.64 76.60 56.34
N GLU A 65 38.50 77.54 55.41
CA GLU A 65 37.86 77.30 54.11
C GLU A 65 38.58 76.19 53.32
N LEU A 66 39.91 76.17 53.36
CA LEU A 66 40.73 75.15 52.70
C LEU A 66 40.50 73.76 53.32
N VAL A 67 40.42 73.66 54.66
CA VAL A 67 40.11 72.42 55.38
C VAL A 67 38.70 71.92 55.06
N ASP A 68 37.71 72.82 54.99
CA ASP A 68 36.34 72.48 54.61
C ASP A 68 36.27 71.97 53.15
N CYS A 69 36.99 72.62 52.23
CA CYS A 69 37.14 72.18 50.84
C CYS A 69 37.79 70.79 50.74
N PHE A 70 38.89 70.54 51.47
CA PHE A 70 39.51 69.21 51.49
C PHE A 70 38.59 68.14 52.07
N SER A 71 37.78 68.50 53.08
CA SER A 71 36.80 67.60 53.68
C SER A 71 35.69 67.25 52.69
N GLN A 72 35.16 68.22 51.94
CA GLN A 72 34.17 68.01 50.88
C GLN A 72 34.74 67.18 49.73
N ILE A 73 35.96 67.47 49.28
CA ILE A 73 36.65 66.69 48.23
C ILE A 73 36.82 65.24 48.68
N ARG A 74 37.20 65.00 49.94
CA ARG A 74 37.35 63.64 50.48
C ARG A 74 36.02 62.88 50.49
N ILE A 75 34.93 63.53 50.88
CA ILE A 75 33.58 62.94 50.86
C ILE A 75 33.15 62.61 49.43
N LEU A 76 33.30 63.57 48.50
CA LEU A 76 32.97 63.36 47.09
C LEU A 76 33.78 62.22 46.47
N LEU A 77 35.08 62.14 46.78
CA LEU A 77 35.93 61.04 46.33
C LEU A 77 35.44 59.70 46.86
N SER A 78 35.05 59.64 48.14
CA SER A 78 34.49 58.43 48.75
C SER A 78 33.19 58.00 48.07
N ILE A 79 32.27 58.93 47.81
CA ILE A 79 30.99 58.65 47.13
C ILE A 79 31.23 58.15 45.71
N CYS A 80 32.08 58.84 44.94
CA CYS A 80 32.45 58.41 43.59
C CYS A 80 33.09 57.02 43.58
N SER A 81 33.95 56.73 44.56
CA SER A 81 34.58 55.41 44.69
C SER A 81 33.54 54.31 44.93
N ILE A 82 32.57 54.54 45.81
CA ILE A 82 31.50 53.56 46.11
C ILE A 82 30.63 53.35 44.86
N GLN A 83 30.20 54.43 44.20
CA GLN A 83 29.37 54.32 42.99
C GLN A 83 30.06 53.55 41.86
N LEU A 84 31.38 53.76 41.68
CA LEU A 84 32.15 53.00 40.70
C LEU A 84 32.28 51.53 41.09
N GLN A 85 32.45 51.23 42.38
CA GLN A 85 32.51 49.87 42.89
C GLN A 85 31.18 49.14 42.69
N ASP A 86 30.06 49.80 42.97
CA ASP A 86 28.72 49.26 42.78
C ASP A 86 28.46 48.94 41.30
N LYS A 87 28.74 49.88 40.40
CA LYS A 87 28.63 49.67 38.94
C LYS A 87 29.52 48.53 38.45
N LEU A 88 30.74 48.43 38.95
CA LEU A 88 31.64 47.34 38.58
C LEU A 88 31.09 45.99 39.06
N SER A 89 30.55 45.94 40.28
CA SER A 89 29.92 44.72 40.82
C SER A 89 28.66 44.31 40.05
N GLU A 90 27.88 45.27 39.56
CA GLU A 90 26.68 45.05 38.75
C GLU A 90 27.05 44.50 37.38
N LYS A 91 28.02 45.13 36.69
CA LYS A 91 28.53 44.64 35.40
C LYS A 91 29.14 43.25 35.52
N ASP A 92 29.84 42.95 36.62
CA ASP A 92 30.37 41.61 36.88
C ASP A 92 29.26 40.56 37.05
N LYS A 93 28.11 40.92 37.66
CA LYS A 93 26.95 40.03 37.77
C LYS A 93 26.27 39.82 36.40
N GLU A 94 26.09 40.88 35.63
CA GLU A 94 25.54 40.79 34.26
C GLU A 94 26.43 39.90 33.38
N LEU A 95 27.75 40.09 33.40
CA LEU A 95 28.69 39.28 32.63
C LEU A 95 28.65 37.80 33.04
N LYS A 96 28.55 37.50 34.34
CA LYS A 96 28.39 36.12 34.81
C LYS A 96 27.09 35.49 34.34
N THR A 97 26.01 36.26 34.31
CA THR A 97 24.69 35.79 33.86
C THR A 97 24.73 35.46 32.37
N ILE A 98 25.21 36.40 31.54
CA ILE A 98 25.35 36.18 30.08
C ILE A 98 26.25 34.98 29.79
N LYS A 99 27.35 34.82 30.54
CA LYS A 99 28.25 33.67 30.37
C LYS A 99 27.54 32.35 30.65
N LEU A 100 26.77 32.27 31.74
CA LEU A 100 26.00 31.07 32.07
C LEU A 100 24.93 30.78 31.01
N ASP A 101 24.24 31.81 30.52
CA ASP A 101 23.23 31.65 29.47
C ASP A 101 23.83 31.11 28.16
N LEU A 102 25.01 31.60 27.77
CA LEU A 102 25.74 31.11 26.61
C LEU A 102 26.18 29.65 26.78
N GLU A 103 26.73 29.28 27.94
CA GLU A 103 27.12 27.89 28.24
C GLU A 103 25.90 26.94 28.24
N LEU A 104 24.75 27.41 28.74
CA LEU A 104 23.50 26.64 28.69
C LEU A 104 22.99 26.47 27.26
N GLN A 105 23.05 27.51 26.44
CA GLN A 105 22.66 27.45 25.03
C GLN A 105 23.56 26.49 24.25
N GLU A 106 24.88 26.56 24.45
CA GLU A 106 25.85 25.66 23.84
C GLU A 106 25.53 24.20 24.18
N ARG A 107 25.38 23.87 25.47
CA ARG A 107 24.99 22.52 25.91
C ARG A 107 23.65 22.06 25.34
N ALA A 108 22.67 22.96 25.23
CA ALA A 108 21.38 22.64 24.63
C ALA A 108 21.50 22.32 23.13
N THR A 109 22.39 23.01 22.41
CA THR A 109 22.66 22.69 21.00
C THR A 109 23.42 21.38 20.84
N GLU A 110 24.41 21.12 21.69
CA GLU A 110 25.16 19.86 21.70
C GLU A 110 24.24 18.66 21.98
N ALA A 111 23.33 18.79 22.97
CA ALA A 111 22.36 17.74 23.28
C ALA A 111 21.43 17.45 22.08
N LYS A 112 20.94 18.48 21.39
CA LYS A 112 20.11 18.31 20.18
C LYS A 112 20.87 17.64 19.03
N ILE A 113 22.16 17.94 18.89
CA ILE A 113 23.00 17.29 17.88
C ILE A 113 23.21 15.82 18.26
N ALA A 114 23.53 15.53 19.52
CA ALA A 114 23.70 14.17 20.01
C ALA A 114 22.43 13.32 19.86
N GLU A 115 21.25 13.89 20.15
CA GLU A 115 19.96 13.24 19.95
C GLU A 115 19.72 12.86 18.48
N LYS A 116 19.99 13.80 17.55
CA LYS A 116 19.88 13.52 16.10
C LYS A 116 20.86 12.45 15.64
N ILE A 117 22.09 12.47 16.15
CA ILE A 117 23.09 11.45 15.83
C ILE A 117 22.66 10.09 16.36
N ALA A 118 22.16 10.01 17.60
CA ALA A 118 21.67 8.77 18.20
C ALA A 118 20.50 8.18 17.37
N ALA A 119 19.53 9.01 16.98
CA ALA A 119 18.42 8.58 16.13
C ALA A 119 18.90 8.03 14.78
N LEU A 120 19.82 8.73 14.11
CA LEU A 120 20.41 8.25 12.84
C LEU A 120 21.17 6.93 13.01
N VAL A 121 21.90 6.76 14.12
CA VAL A 121 22.60 5.51 14.42
C VAL A 121 21.61 4.36 14.61
N GLU A 122 20.52 4.58 15.35
CA GLU A 122 19.45 3.58 15.51
C GLU A 122 18.81 3.19 14.18
N GLU A 123 18.51 4.16 13.31
CA GLU A 123 17.97 3.92 11.96
C GLU A 123 18.93 3.09 11.08
N VAL A 124 20.23 3.39 11.14
CA VAL A 124 21.24 2.60 10.41
C VAL A 124 21.28 1.17 10.95
N TYR A 125 21.24 0.98 12.27
CA TYR A 125 21.21 -0.36 12.86
C TYR A 125 19.94 -1.13 12.51
N SER A 126 18.76 -0.49 12.50
CA SER A 126 17.52 -1.15 12.10
C SER A 126 17.55 -1.54 10.62
N ALA A 127 17.98 -0.64 9.74
CA ALA A 127 18.10 -0.91 8.30
C ALA A 127 19.12 -2.02 8.01
N GLN A 128 20.22 -2.08 8.76
CA GLN A 128 21.19 -3.18 8.64
C GLN A 128 20.60 -4.52 9.06
N ARG A 129 19.85 -4.55 10.16
CA ARG A 129 19.16 -5.77 10.62
C ARG A 129 18.16 -6.26 9.58
N GLU A 130 17.32 -5.37 9.06
CA GLU A 130 16.36 -5.69 8.01
C GLU A 130 17.05 -6.23 6.75
N ARG A 131 18.17 -5.61 6.34
CA ARG A 131 19.00 -6.09 5.22
C ARG A 131 19.51 -7.50 5.47
N ASP A 132 20.06 -7.78 6.65
CA ASP A 132 20.61 -9.10 6.99
C ASP A 132 19.50 -10.16 7.07
N GLU A 133 18.35 -9.83 7.64
CA GLU A 133 17.17 -10.71 7.65
C GLU A 133 16.69 -11.03 6.24
N ALA A 134 16.59 -10.02 5.36
CA ALA A 134 16.19 -10.21 3.97
C ALA A 134 17.21 -11.05 3.17
N VAL A 135 18.51 -10.86 3.42
CA VAL A 135 19.57 -11.68 2.81
C VAL A 135 19.49 -13.13 3.29
N MET A 136 19.31 -13.36 4.58
CA MET A 136 19.15 -14.71 5.14
C MET A 136 17.89 -15.40 4.63
N ALA A 137 16.78 -14.67 4.49
CA ALA A 137 15.54 -15.19 3.89
C ALA A 137 15.75 -15.62 2.44
N ARG A 138 16.41 -14.79 1.62
CA ARG A 138 16.74 -15.14 0.22
C ARG A 138 17.66 -16.36 0.13
N LEU A 139 18.66 -16.45 1.00
CA LEU A 139 19.56 -17.60 1.03
C LEU A 139 18.81 -18.90 1.38
N ARG A 140 17.88 -18.85 2.33
CA ARG A 140 17.03 -20.00 2.68
C ARG A 140 16.17 -20.45 1.51
N LEU A 141 15.47 -19.51 0.86
CA LEU A 141 14.67 -19.80 -0.33
C LEU A 141 15.51 -20.43 -1.45
N ALA A 142 16.69 -19.89 -1.73
CA ALA A 142 17.58 -20.47 -2.74
C ALA A 142 18.04 -21.90 -2.39
N ASN A 143 18.25 -22.20 -1.11
CA ASN A 143 18.57 -23.56 -0.66
C ASN A 143 17.35 -24.47 -0.78
N GLU A 144 16.16 -24.03 -0.39
CA GLU A 144 14.91 -24.79 -0.52
C GLU A 144 14.62 -25.10 -2.00
N GLU A 145 14.74 -24.13 -2.89
CA GLU A 145 14.57 -24.31 -4.34
C GLU A 145 15.58 -25.31 -4.92
N ARG A 146 16.84 -25.23 -4.50
CA ARG A 146 17.89 -26.18 -4.90
C ARG A 146 17.58 -27.59 -4.41
N ASP A 147 17.17 -27.72 -3.14
CA ASP A 147 16.88 -29.01 -2.53
C ASP A 147 15.62 -29.64 -3.14
N GLU A 148 14.61 -28.85 -3.46
CA GLU A 148 13.45 -29.28 -4.25
C GLU A 148 13.84 -29.74 -5.65
N ALA A 149 14.70 -28.98 -6.35
CA ALA A 149 15.18 -29.36 -7.68
C ALA A 149 15.96 -30.68 -7.62
N PHE A 150 16.81 -30.84 -6.60
CA PHE A 150 17.55 -32.07 -6.36
C PHE A 150 16.61 -33.27 -6.13
N LEU A 151 15.58 -33.10 -5.28
CA LEU A 151 14.57 -34.13 -5.05
C LEU A 151 13.78 -34.48 -6.32
N ARG A 152 13.47 -33.50 -7.19
CA ARG A 152 12.81 -33.77 -8.48
C ARG A 152 13.71 -34.59 -9.40
N VAL A 153 14.99 -34.24 -9.51
CA VAL A 153 15.97 -35.00 -10.31
C VAL A 153 16.08 -36.43 -9.79
N GLN A 154 16.23 -36.62 -8.48
CA GLN A 154 16.33 -37.96 -7.90
C GLN A 154 15.10 -38.83 -8.20
N ARG A 155 13.88 -38.28 -8.08
CA ARG A 155 12.64 -39.01 -8.43
C ARG A 155 12.60 -39.38 -9.91
N LEU A 156 13.07 -38.50 -10.78
CA LEU A 156 13.14 -38.78 -12.22
C LEU A 156 14.16 -39.88 -12.52
N GLU A 157 15.34 -39.85 -11.89
CA GLU A 157 16.35 -40.91 -12.00
C GLU A 157 15.83 -42.26 -11.49
N GLU A 158 15.10 -42.28 -10.38
CA GLU A 158 14.42 -43.47 -9.87
C GLU A 158 13.38 -43.99 -10.88
N SER A 159 12.55 -43.12 -11.45
CA SER A 159 11.59 -43.50 -12.48
C SER A 159 12.26 -44.02 -13.76
N LEU A 160 13.41 -43.47 -14.14
CA LEU A 160 14.18 -43.91 -15.29
C LEU A 160 14.77 -45.30 -15.05
N LYS A 161 15.31 -45.57 -13.85
CA LYS A 161 15.77 -46.91 -13.46
C LYS A 161 14.63 -47.93 -13.43
N GLU A 162 13.43 -47.53 -13.03
CA GLU A 162 12.24 -48.39 -13.14
C GLU A 162 11.86 -48.69 -14.60
N LEU A 163 12.02 -47.72 -15.49
CA LEU A 163 11.77 -47.86 -16.94
C LEU A 163 12.85 -48.71 -17.64
N GLU A 164 14.13 -48.58 -17.27
CA GLU A 164 15.23 -49.42 -17.80
C GLU A 164 15.07 -50.90 -17.44
N ASN A 165 14.34 -51.22 -16.35
CA ASN A 165 13.99 -52.59 -15.96
C ASN A 165 12.76 -53.16 -16.70
N ILE A 166 12.24 -52.46 -17.70
CA ILE A 166 11.15 -52.96 -18.54
C ILE A 166 11.75 -53.52 -19.83
N ASN A 167 11.91 -54.85 -19.88
CA ASN A 167 12.15 -55.53 -21.16
C ASN A 167 10.93 -55.29 -22.09
N PRO A 168 11.07 -54.56 -23.21
CA PRO A 168 9.93 -54.20 -24.06
C PRO A 168 9.25 -55.43 -24.67
N GLU A 169 10.00 -56.50 -24.95
CA GLU A 169 9.45 -57.75 -25.47
C GLU A 169 8.48 -58.45 -24.49
N GLU A 170 8.63 -58.24 -23.17
CA GLU A 170 7.78 -58.89 -22.17
C GLU A 170 6.45 -58.16 -21.90
N ASN A 171 6.28 -56.92 -22.36
CA ASN A 171 5.04 -56.15 -22.18
C ASN A 171 4.06 -56.29 -23.36
N ASP A 172 4.55 -56.53 -24.58
CA ASP A 172 3.70 -56.61 -25.78
C ASP A 172 3.02 -57.98 -25.98
N MET A 173 3.54 -59.03 -25.32
CA MET A 173 2.91 -60.35 -25.40
C MET A 173 1.50 -60.35 -24.82
N THR A 174 0.55 -61.03 -25.46
CA THR A 174 -0.78 -61.18 -24.84
C THR A 174 -0.71 -62.15 -23.66
N LEU A 175 -1.66 -62.06 -22.70
CA LEU A 175 -1.75 -63.06 -21.62
C LEU A 175 -1.90 -64.48 -22.20
N GLN A 176 -2.63 -64.59 -23.32
CA GLN A 176 -2.82 -65.85 -24.02
C GLN A 176 -1.51 -66.40 -24.59
N GLU A 177 -0.66 -65.55 -25.18
CA GLU A 177 0.67 -65.96 -25.64
C GLU A 177 1.57 -66.43 -24.50
N LEU A 178 1.56 -65.74 -23.35
CA LEU A 178 2.32 -66.15 -22.17
C LEU A 178 1.85 -67.49 -21.62
N LEU A 179 0.54 -67.72 -21.55
CA LEU A 179 -0.04 -68.99 -21.13
C LEU A 179 0.27 -70.12 -22.12
N ASN A 180 0.20 -69.85 -23.43
CA ASN A 180 0.58 -70.80 -24.47
C ASN A 180 2.08 -71.17 -24.38
N ARG A 181 2.95 -70.20 -24.10
CA ARG A 181 4.39 -70.45 -23.90
C ARG A 181 4.68 -71.26 -22.64
N ILE A 182 3.93 -71.04 -21.55
CA ILE A 182 4.01 -71.88 -20.35
C ILE A 182 3.57 -73.31 -20.66
N ASN A 183 2.47 -73.48 -21.39
CA ASN A 183 1.92 -74.79 -21.72
C ASN A 183 2.82 -75.60 -22.68
N ASN A 184 3.58 -74.89 -23.53
CA ASN A 184 4.50 -75.49 -24.50
C ASN A 184 5.99 -75.39 -24.08
N ALA A 185 6.28 -75.09 -22.81
CA ALA A 185 7.65 -74.93 -22.34
C ALA A 185 8.36 -76.29 -22.16
N ASP A 186 9.53 -76.45 -22.77
CA ASP A 186 10.33 -77.68 -22.67
C ASP A 186 11.14 -77.76 -21.36
N THR A 187 11.30 -76.64 -20.66
CA THR A 187 12.07 -76.58 -19.40
C THR A 187 11.30 -75.87 -18.27
N GLY A 188 11.56 -76.28 -17.03
CA GLY A 188 10.99 -75.61 -15.84
C GLY A 188 11.47 -74.16 -15.68
N ILE A 189 12.63 -73.82 -16.23
CA ILE A 189 13.17 -72.45 -16.24
C ILE A 189 12.30 -71.54 -17.11
N ASP A 190 11.87 -72.02 -18.28
CA ASP A 190 11.00 -71.26 -19.18
C ASP A 190 9.59 -71.04 -18.59
N ILE A 191 9.08 -72.03 -17.86
CA ILE A 191 7.83 -71.90 -17.10
C ILE A 191 7.96 -70.80 -16.04
N LEU A 192 9.05 -70.81 -15.26
CA LEU A 192 9.30 -69.81 -14.23
C LEU A 192 9.46 -68.41 -14.81
N LYS A 193 10.19 -68.27 -15.92
CA LYS A 193 10.40 -67.00 -16.61
C LYS A 193 9.07 -66.40 -17.09
N ASN A 194 8.26 -67.17 -17.82
CA ASN A 194 6.96 -66.70 -18.29
C ASN A 194 5.96 -66.46 -17.14
N GLY A 195 6.01 -67.28 -16.08
CA GLY A 195 5.22 -67.08 -14.86
C GLY A 195 5.58 -65.78 -14.12
N ALA A 196 6.87 -65.43 -14.06
CA ALA A 196 7.34 -64.19 -13.47
C ALA A 196 6.82 -62.95 -14.24
N ILE A 197 6.74 -63.01 -15.56
CA ILE A 197 6.16 -61.95 -16.39
C ILE A 197 4.67 -61.74 -16.04
N ILE A 198 3.89 -62.82 -15.93
CA ILE A 198 2.47 -62.75 -15.57
C ILE A 198 2.31 -62.15 -14.15
N LEU A 199 3.10 -62.62 -13.19
CA LEU A 199 3.07 -62.10 -11.81
C LEU A 199 3.44 -60.62 -11.75
N ASN A 200 4.48 -60.20 -12.47
CA ASN A 200 4.87 -58.79 -12.56
C ASN A 200 3.77 -57.94 -13.18
N ARG A 201 3.07 -58.42 -14.21
CA ARG A 201 1.91 -57.72 -14.79
C ARG A 201 0.78 -57.56 -13.78
N ILE A 202 0.41 -58.63 -13.06
CA ILE A 202 -0.62 -58.58 -12.02
C ILE A 202 -0.24 -57.57 -10.93
N HIS A 203 1.02 -57.61 -10.48
CA HIS A 203 1.50 -56.70 -9.45
C HIS A 203 1.46 -55.24 -9.93
N ARG A 204 1.97 -54.95 -11.14
CA ARG A 204 1.89 -53.61 -11.76
C ARG A 204 0.44 -53.12 -11.90
N THR A 205 -0.48 -53.97 -12.35
CA THR A 205 -1.91 -53.59 -12.43
C THR A 205 -2.50 -53.29 -11.07
N LYS A 206 -2.16 -54.07 -10.03
CA LYS A 206 -2.61 -53.80 -8.65
C LYS A 206 -2.04 -52.50 -8.10
N GLU A 207 -0.75 -52.24 -8.29
CA GLU A 207 -0.12 -50.99 -7.83
C GLU A 207 -0.65 -49.76 -8.57
N ARG A 208 -0.86 -49.84 -9.90
CA ARG A 208 -1.52 -48.76 -10.65
C ARG A 208 -2.93 -48.48 -10.11
N ARG A 209 -3.72 -49.51 -9.81
CA ARG A 209 -5.05 -49.33 -9.19
C ARG A 209 -4.96 -48.63 -7.83
N LYS A 210 -4.02 -49.02 -6.97
CA LYS A 210 -3.79 -48.33 -5.68
C LYS A 210 -3.41 -46.86 -5.89
N LYS A 211 -2.53 -46.57 -6.85
CA LYS A 211 -2.11 -45.20 -7.19
C LYS A 211 -3.29 -44.35 -7.67
N ILE A 212 -4.11 -44.87 -8.59
CA ILE A 212 -5.34 -44.20 -9.05
C ILE A 212 -6.27 -43.91 -7.88
N ILE A 213 -6.53 -44.90 -7.02
CA ILE A 213 -7.40 -44.71 -5.84
C ILE A 213 -6.84 -43.64 -4.89
N ALA A 214 -5.52 -43.60 -4.68
CA ALA A 214 -4.89 -42.59 -3.85
C ALA A 214 -4.99 -41.18 -4.46
N GLU A 215 -4.77 -41.06 -5.77
CA GLU A 215 -4.94 -39.80 -6.52
C GLU A 215 -6.40 -39.32 -6.50
N GLU A 216 -7.36 -40.20 -6.71
CA GLU A 216 -8.79 -39.91 -6.59
C GLU A 216 -9.16 -39.45 -5.18
N MET A 217 -8.65 -40.13 -4.14
CA MET A 217 -8.87 -39.74 -2.75
C MET A 217 -8.30 -38.34 -2.45
N ASN A 218 -7.08 -38.05 -2.92
CA ASN A 218 -6.46 -36.74 -2.75
C ASN A 218 -7.26 -35.64 -3.47
N ALA A 219 -7.70 -35.88 -4.71
CA ALA A 219 -8.52 -34.94 -5.46
C ALA A 219 -9.85 -34.63 -4.74
N VAL A 220 -10.49 -35.63 -4.14
CA VAL A 220 -11.70 -35.44 -3.33
C VAL A 220 -11.43 -34.62 -2.07
N ILE A 221 -10.28 -34.84 -1.41
CA ILE A 221 -9.86 -34.05 -0.24
C ILE A 221 -9.62 -32.58 -0.63
N GLU A 222 -8.92 -32.32 -1.73
CA GLU A 222 -8.66 -30.97 -2.23
C GLU A 222 -9.97 -30.24 -2.60
N GLN A 223 -10.90 -30.92 -3.26
CA GLN A 223 -12.22 -30.35 -3.58
C GLN A 223 -13.00 -30.01 -2.30
N ARG A 224 -12.98 -30.90 -1.30
CA ARG A 224 -13.60 -30.65 0.01
C ARG A 224 -12.99 -29.43 0.68
N ASP A 225 -11.68 -29.30 0.70
CA ASP A 225 -10.99 -28.21 1.39
C ASP A 225 -11.17 -26.87 0.68
N ALA A 226 -11.22 -26.88 -0.67
CA ALA A 226 -11.60 -25.72 -1.46
C ALA A 226 -13.04 -25.28 -1.16
N ALA A 227 -13.99 -26.21 -1.12
CA ALA A 227 -15.38 -25.93 -0.77
C ALA A 227 -15.52 -25.37 0.66
N LEU A 228 -14.82 -25.97 1.63
CA LEU A 228 -14.79 -25.46 3.01
C LEU A 228 -14.22 -24.05 3.10
N SER A 229 -13.19 -23.74 2.31
CA SER A 229 -12.60 -22.40 2.25
C SER A 229 -13.58 -21.38 1.65
N GLN A 230 -14.33 -21.77 0.61
CA GLN A 230 -15.39 -20.95 0.04
C GLN A 230 -16.53 -20.72 1.04
N CYS A 231 -16.98 -21.76 1.76
CA CYS A 231 -17.99 -21.63 2.81
C CYS A 231 -17.55 -20.63 3.88
N LYS A 232 -16.33 -20.75 4.40
CA LYS A 232 -15.78 -19.80 5.40
C LYS A 232 -15.75 -18.37 4.89
N ARG A 233 -15.38 -18.16 3.62
CA ARG A 233 -15.37 -16.83 3.00
C ARG A 233 -16.79 -16.25 2.90
N LEU A 234 -17.75 -17.03 2.42
CA LEU A 234 -19.14 -16.60 2.32
C LEU A 234 -19.75 -16.32 3.70
N GLU A 235 -19.40 -17.09 4.72
CA GLU A 235 -19.81 -16.84 6.11
C GLU A 235 -19.26 -15.49 6.63
N GLN A 236 -18.01 -15.16 6.32
CA GLN A 236 -17.42 -13.86 6.65
C GLN A 236 -18.08 -12.71 5.90
N GLU A 237 -18.33 -12.85 4.59
CA GLU A 237 -19.03 -11.85 3.78
C GLU A 237 -20.45 -11.60 4.30
N LEU A 238 -21.15 -12.67 4.71
CA LEU A 238 -22.47 -12.58 5.35
C LEU A 238 -22.41 -11.82 6.68
N HIS A 239 -21.39 -12.09 7.50
CA HIS A 239 -21.17 -11.34 8.75
C HIS A 239 -20.97 -9.85 8.50
N HIS A 240 -20.10 -9.50 7.54
CA HIS A 240 -19.83 -8.10 7.17
C HIS A 240 -21.10 -7.41 6.66
N LEU A 241 -21.89 -8.08 5.81
CA LEU A 241 -23.17 -7.54 5.33
C LEU A 241 -24.19 -7.34 6.45
N LYS A 242 -24.25 -8.25 7.43
CA LYS A 242 -25.10 -8.09 8.62
C LYS A 242 -24.68 -6.88 9.45
N GLU A 243 -23.38 -6.70 9.69
CA GLU A 243 -22.84 -5.53 10.42
C GLU A 243 -23.10 -4.23 9.64
N GLN A 244 -22.91 -4.23 8.32
CA GLN A 244 -23.19 -3.08 7.46
C GLN A 244 -24.68 -2.72 7.47
N ASN A 245 -25.58 -3.71 7.40
CA ASN A 245 -27.02 -3.46 7.50
C ASN A 245 -27.43 -2.95 8.88
N GLN A 246 -26.84 -3.49 9.95
CA GLN A 246 -27.14 -3.05 11.31
C GLN A 246 -26.64 -1.62 11.58
N THR A 247 -25.46 -1.26 11.07
CA THR A 247 -24.94 0.12 11.13
C THR A 247 -25.72 1.09 10.24
N SER A 248 -26.26 0.62 9.11
CA SER A 248 -27.13 1.42 8.23
C SER A 248 -28.52 1.64 8.82
N ALA A 249 -29.11 0.63 9.48
CA ALA A 249 -30.40 0.72 10.15
C ALA A 249 -30.40 1.68 11.36
N ASN A 250 -29.24 1.87 12.01
CA ASN A 250 -29.08 2.80 13.12
C ASN A 250 -28.89 4.27 12.68
N ASN A 251 -28.79 4.54 11.37
CA ASN A 251 -28.68 5.90 10.83
C ASN A 251 -30.02 6.36 10.23
N THR A 252 -30.76 7.19 10.97
CA THR A 252 -32.07 7.75 10.57
C THR A 252 -32.06 8.48 9.20
N ARG A 253 -30.89 8.96 8.75
CA ARG A 253 -30.73 9.60 7.42
C ARG A 253 -30.77 8.61 6.24
N HIS A 254 -30.43 7.33 6.45
CA HIS A 254 -30.33 6.35 5.35
C HIS A 254 -31.69 5.82 4.91
N LEU A 255 -32.61 5.61 5.87
CA LEU A 255 -33.99 5.16 5.60
C LEU A 255 -34.74 6.11 4.66
N THR A 256 -34.50 7.42 4.78
CA THR A 256 -35.11 8.42 3.88
C THR A 256 -34.56 8.40 2.46
N ALA A 257 -33.28 8.07 2.27
CA ALA A 257 -32.66 7.99 0.96
C ALA A 257 -33.11 6.74 0.20
N GLU A 258 -33.13 5.60 0.89
CA GLU A 258 -33.57 4.31 0.34
C GLU A 258 -35.07 4.33 -0.01
N ASN A 259 -35.92 4.94 0.83
CA ASN A 259 -37.34 5.11 0.54
C ASN A 259 -37.59 6.00 -0.71
N ASN A 260 -36.77 7.04 -0.89
CA ASN A 260 -36.86 7.91 -2.07
C ASN A 260 -36.40 7.18 -3.33
N GLN A 261 -35.37 6.33 -3.23
CA GLN A 261 -34.88 5.53 -4.35
C GLN A 261 -35.86 4.41 -4.73
N GLU A 262 -36.49 3.76 -3.74
CA GLU A 262 -37.54 2.77 -3.95
C GLU A 262 -38.77 3.38 -4.63
N ARG A 263 -39.16 4.60 -4.26
CA ARG A 263 -40.24 5.35 -4.93
C ARG A 263 -39.89 5.70 -6.38
N ALA A 264 -38.65 6.09 -6.66
CA ALA A 264 -38.20 6.39 -8.01
C ALA A 264 -38.24 5.14 -8.90
N LEU A 265 -37.73 4.01 -8.42
CA LEU A 265 -37.75 2.74 -9.16
C LEU A 265 -39.18 2.23 -9.40
N LYS A 266 -40.09 2.41 -8.45
CA LYS A 266 -41.52 2.08 -8.64
C LYS A 266 -42.18 2.95 -9.71
N ALA A 267 -41.86 4.24 -9.75
CA ALA A 267 -42.37 5.13 -10.79
C ALA A 267 -41.85 4.75 -12.19
N GLU A 268 -40.57 4.40 -12.29
CA GLU A 268 -39.93 3.96 -13.54
C GLU A 268 -40.52 2.63 -14.04
N LEU A 269 -40.77 1.67 -13.14
CA LEU A 269 -41.39 0.40 -13.49
C LEU A 269 -42.82 0.57 -14.04
N ILE A 270 -43.61 1.47 -13.45
CA ILE A 270 -44.95 1.80 -13.94
C ILE A 270 -44.89 2.43 -15.33
N ALA A 271 -43.94 3.35 -15.56
CA ALA A 271 -43.74 3.98 -16.87
C ALA A 271 -43.35 2.96 -17.95
N LEU A 272 -42.38 2.09 -17.66
CA LEU A 272 -41.98 0.99 -18.55
C LEU A 272 -43.13 0.04 -18.87
N GLN A 273 -44.00 -0.23 -17.90
CA GLN A 273 -45.15 -1.09 -18.11
C GLN A 273 -46.19 -0.43 -19.03
N GLN A 274 -46.45 0.87 -18.86
CA GLN A 274 -47.31 1.64 -19.76
C GLN A 274 -46.75 1.71 -21.18
N GLU A 275 -45.44 1.90 -21.33
CA GLU A 275 -44.76 1.91 -22.63
C GLU A 275 -44.86 0.54 -23.31
N LYS A 276 -44.62 -0.54 -22.58
CA LYS A 276 -44.79 -1.91 -23.08
C LYS A 276 -46.22 -2.17 -23.55
N GLU A 277 -47.22 -1.73 -22.79
CA GLU A 277 -48.64 -1.89 -23.17
C GLU A 277 -48.98 -1.08 -24.43
N ALA A 278 -48.47 0.15 -24.56
CA ALA A 278 -48.63 0.96 -25.75
C ALA A 278 -47.97 0.32 -26.99
N ALA A 279 -46.75 -0.20 -26.85
CA ALA A 279 -46.04 -0.90 -27.91
C ALA A 279 -46.79 -2.18 -28.34
N LEU A 280 -47.30 -2.96 -27.39
CA LEU A 280 -48.13 -4.14 -27.68
C LEU A 280 -49.41 -3.78 -28.44
N GLN A 281 -50.06 -2.67 -28.09
CA GLN A 281 -51.22 -2.19 -28.84
C GLN A 281 -50.86 -1.78 -30.26
N GLN A 282 -49.71 -1.15 -30.48
CA GLN A 282 -49.22 -0.82 -31.82
C GLN A 282 -48.90 -2.08 -32.64
N CYS A 283 -48.23 -3.07 -32.05
CA CYS A 283 -47.96 -4.33 -32.72
C CYS A 283 -49.24 -5.03 -33.19
N LYS A 284 -50.30 -5.05 -32.35
CA LYS A 284 -51.60 -5.62 -32.73
C LYS A 284 -52.22 -4.93 -33.93
N LYS A 285 -52.20 -3.58 -33.96
CA LYS A 285 -52.71 -2.81 -35.11
C LYS A 285 -51.95 -3.13 -36.40
N LEU A 286 -50.61 -3.17 -36.32
CA LEU A 286 -49.78 -3.51 -37.47
C LEU A 286 -50.02 -4.95 -37.94
N GLU A 287 -50.28 -5.89 -37.02
CA GLU A 287 -50.63 -7.26 -37.36
C GLU A 287 -51.98 -7.34 -38.09
N GLU A 288 -53.00 -6.60 -37.63
CA GLU A 288 -54.29 -6.47 -38.31
C GLU A 288 -54.15 -5.86 -39.71
N GLU A 289 -53.31 -4.82 -39.87
CA GLU A 289 -52.99 -4.23 -41.17
C GLU A 289 -52.30 -5.23 -42.10
N ILE A 290 -51.32 -5.99 -41.60
CA ILE A 290 -50.63 -7.04 -42.37
C ILE A 290 -51.62 -8.13 -42.80
N GLN A 291 -52.51 -8.57 -41.91
CA GLN A 291 -53.53 -9.55 -42.26
C GLN A 291 -54.47 -9.01 -43.34
N THR A 292 -54.89 -7.76 -43.23
CA THR A 292 -55.72 -7.08 -44.24
C THR A 292 -55.00 -7.01 -45.59
N LEU A 293 -53.72 -6.63 -45.60
CA LEU A 293 -52.89 -6.59 -46.81
C LEU A 293 -52.69 -7.99 -47.42
N ARG A 294 -52.53 -9.03 -46.61
CA ARG A 294 -52.43 -10.41 -47.09
C ARG A 294 -53.71 -10.85 -47.78
N VAL A 295 -54.87 -10.55 -47.21
CA VAL A 295 -56.18 -10.84 -47.84
C VAL A 295 -56.28 -10.08 -49.16
N TYR A 296 -55.98 -8.78 -49.17
CA TYR A 296 -56.00 -7.96 -50.39
C TYR A 296 -55.07 -8.50 -51.48
N TYR A 297 -53.84 -8.86 -51.12
CA TYR A 297 -52.87 -9.45 -52.05
C TYR A 297 -53.32 -10.81 -52.56
N SER A 298 -53.91 -11.67 -51.72
CA SER A 298 -54.42 -12.97 -52.14
C SER A 298 -55.58 -12.84 -53.13
N LEU A 299 -56.50 -11.89 -52.90
CA LEU A 299 -57.57 -11.54 -53.84
C LEU A 299 -56.99 -11.04 -55.16
N TYR A 300 -56.05 -10.07 -55.11
CA TYR A 300 -55.37 -9.55 -56.29
C TYR A 300 -54.65 -10.64 -57.07
N LYS A 301 -53.96 -11.55 -56.39
CA LYS A 301 -53.25 -12.67 -57.01
C LYS A 301 -54.22 -13.65 -57.67
N SER A 302 -55.35 -13.98 -57.04
CA SER A 302 -56.37 -14.82 -57.67
C SER A 302 -57.03 -14.15 -58.89
N LEU A 303 -57.21 -12.83 -58.87
CA LEU A 303 -57.68 -12.05 -60.02
C LEU A 303 -56.62 -11.96 -61.13
N SER A 304 -55.34 -11.82 -60.77
CA SER A 304 -54.20 -11.75 -61.69
C SER A 304 -53.88 -13.11 -62.31
N GLU A 305 -53.97 -14.22 -61.57
CA GLU A 305 -53.86 -15.58 -62.10
C GLU A 305 -55.05 -15.92 -63.02
N GLY A 306 -56.23 -15.33 -62.76
CA GLY A 306 -57.37 -15.35 -63.68
C GLY A 306 -57.16 -14.56 -64.97
N MET A 307 -56.27 -13.57 -64.99
CA MET A 307 -55.89 -12.79 -66.19
C MET A 307 -54.59 -13.28 -66.86
N SER A 308 -53.74 -14.05 -66.16
CA SER A 308 -52.44 -14.54 -66.63
C SER A 308 -52.52 -15.65 -67.69
N LEU A 309 -53.72 -16.12 -68.06
CA LEU A 309 -53.94 -16.97 -69.24
C LEU A 309 -54.07 -16.17 -70.54
N LYS A 310 -53.90 -14.83 -70.52
CA LYS A 310 -54.21 -13.98 -71.68
C LYS A 310 -53.13 -13.01 -72.19
N ASP A 311 -51.98 -12.85 -71.53
CA ASP A 311 -50.96 -11.89 -72.00
C ASP A 311 -49.54 -12.49 -72.00
N GLU A 312 -49.36 -13.59 -72.74
CA GLU A 312 -48.14 -13.79 -73.54
C GLU A 312 -48.19 -12.80 -74.71
N LEU A 313 -47.71 -11.57 -74.52
CA LEU A 313 -47.24 -10.62 -75.54
C LEU A 313 -47.19 -9.24 -74.90
N ASN A 314 -45.98 -8.70 -74.70
CA ASN A 314 -45.57 -7.39 -75.23
C ASN A 314 -44.26 -6.90 -74.59
N HIS A 315 -43.18 -7.13 -75.33
CA HIS A 315 -42.23 -6.13 -75.84
C HIS A 315 -41.47 -5.18 -74.88
N THR A 316 -40.15 -5.43 -74.84
CA THR A 316 -39.02 -4.51 -75.13
C THR A 316 -39.05 -3.08 -74.60
N SER A 317 -38.01 -2.71 -73.84
CA SER A 317 -37.23 -1.48 -74.11
C SER A 317 -35.87 -1.53 -73.41
N GLU A 318 -34.82 -1.55 -74.22
CA GLU A 318 -33.43 -1.28 -73.84
C GLU A 318 -33.22 0.20 -73.47
N GLY A 319 -32.24 0.47 -72.61
CA GLY A 319 -31.57 1.76 -72.58
C GLY A 319 -31.07 2.19 -71.19
N GLY A 320 -29.84 1.82 -70.83
CA GLY A 320 -29.12 2.47 -69.72
C GLY A 320 -28.37 1.56 -68.74
N LEU A 321 -27.97 0.34 -69.14
CA LEU A 321 -27.56 -0.68 -68.17
C LEU A 321 -26.06 -0.81 -67.89
N GLN A 322 -25.12 -0.18 -68.61
CA GLN A 322 -23.71 -0.55 -68.39
C GLN A 322 -23.09 -0.02 -67.06
N GLY A 323 -23.62 1.06 -66.49
CA GLY A 323 -23.24 1.54 -65.14
C GLY A 323 -24.15 1.00 -64.02
N ARG A 324 -25.39 0.61 -64.37
CA ARG A 324 -26.38 0.07 -63.43
C ARG A 324 -26.17 -1.43 -63.18
N GLU A 325 -25.71 -2.18 -64.18
CA GLU A 325 -25.44 -3.61 -64.13
C GLU A 325 -24.20 -3.92 -63.28
N GLY A 326 -23.18 -3.05 -63.27
CA GLY A 326 -22.05 -3.15 -62.34
C GLY A 326 -22.44 -2.92 -60.87
N VAL A 327 -23.33 -1.95 -60.61
CA VAL A 327 -23.86 -1.71 -59.25
C VAL A 327 -24.81 -2.83 -58.83
N VAL A 328 -25.66 -3.30 -59.74
CA VAL A 328 -26.60 -4.40 -59.47
C VAL A 328 -25.85 -5.71 -59.20
N THR A 329 -24.83 -6.05 -59.99
CA THR A 329 -23.99 -7.24 -59.75
C THR A 329 -23.19 -7.15 -58.46
N LEU A 330 -22.69 -5.95 -58.10
CA LEU A 330 -22.04 -5.72 -56.80
C LEU A 330 -23.02 -5.89 -55.64
N THR A 331 -24.22 -5.32 -55.74
CA THR A 331 -25.25 -5.47 -54.70
C THR A 331 -25.75 -6.90 -54.59
N TYR A 332 -25.83 -7.64 -55.70
CA TYR A 332 -26.24 -9.04 -55.71
C TYR A 332 -25.21 -9.93 -55.00
N ARG A 333 -23.91 -9.74 -55.26
CA ARG A 333 -22.84 -10.39 -54.49
C ARG A 333 -22.88 -10.05 -53.01
N GLN A 334 -23.11 -8.78 -52.66
CA GLN A 334 -23.23 -8.37 -51.26
C GLN A 334 -24.42 -9.04 -50.56
N VAL A 335 -25.55 -9.22 -51.26
CA VAL A 335 -26.72 -9.94 -50.73
C VAL A 335 -26.43 -11.43 -50.57
N GLU A 336 -25.72 -12.05 -51.51
CA GLU A 336 -25.28 -13.46 -51.41
C GLU A 336 -24.29 -13.66 -50.25
N ASP A 337 -23.33 -12.76 -50.08
CA ASP A 337 -22.37 -12.79 -48.98
C ASP A 337 -23.06 -12.60 -47.62
N LEU A 338 -24.02 -11.68 -47.52
CA LEU A 338 -24.83 -11.47 -46.32
C LEU A 338 -25.74 -12.69 -46.03
N ALA A 339 -26.30 -13.33 -47.06
CA ALA A 339 -27.07 -14.55 -46.90
C ALA A 339 -26.22 -15.72 -46.39
N ALA A 340 -24.99 -15.86 -46.91
CA ALA A 340 -24.02 -16.85 -46.45
C ALA A 340 -23.62 -16.59 -44.98
N GLN A 341 -23.34 -15.34 -44.62
CA GLN A 341 -23.03 -14.95 -43.23
C GLN A 341 -24.20 -15.22 -42.29
N LEU A 342 -25.44 -14.93 -42.70
CA LEU A 342 -26.64 -15.25 -41.91
C LEU A 342 -26.82 -16.76 -41.71
N GLN A 343 -26.57 -17.55 -42.75
CA GLN A 343 -26.67 -19.01 -42.67
C GLN A 343 -25.58 -19.58 -41.75
N GLN A 344 -24.35 -19.06 -41.82
CA GLN A 344 -23.26 -19.42 -40.93
C GLN A 344 -23.57 -19.04 -39.47
N ALA A 345 -24.03 -17.82 -39.22
CA ALA A 345 -24.42 -17.37 -37.89
C ALA A 345 -25.56 -18.22 -37.31
N ARG A 346 -26.51 -18.67 -38.15
CA ARG A 346 -27.56 -19.62 -37.73
C ARG A 346 -27.03 -21.01 -37.39
N SER A 347 -26.03 -21.52 -38.11
CA SER A 347 -25.40 -22.80 -37.73
C SER A 347 -24.63 -22.67 -36.42
N GLU A 348 -23.88 -21.57 -36.23
CA GLU A 348 -23.14 -21.31 -34.99
C GLU A 348 -24.10 -21.12 -33.80
N GLN A 349 -25.23 -20.45 -34.01
CA GLN A 349 -26.30 -20.33 -33.01
C GLN A 349 -26.84 -21.72 -32.61
N LYS A 350 -27.12 -22.60 -33.57
CA LYS A 350 -27.59 -23.97 -33.27
C LYS A 350 -26.54 -24.79 -32.52
N ASP A 351 -25.28 -24.68 -32.89
CA ASP A 351 -24.18 -25.40 -32.24
C ASP A 351 -23.97 -24.92 -30.79
N THR A 352 -24.09 -23.61 -30.55
CA THR A 352 -24.00 -23.04 -29.21
C THR A 352 -25.20 -23.39 -28.34
N GLU A 353 -26.41 -23.40 -28.90
CA GLU A 353 -27.63 -23.86 -28.22
C GLU A 353 -27.53 -25.33 -27.81
N LEU A 354 -27.00 -26.19 -28.68
CA LEU A 354 -26.78 -27.61 -28.39
C LEU A 354 -25.73 -27.80 -27.27
N LYS A 355 -24.65 -27.01 -27.26
CA LYS A 355 -23.67 -27.01 -26.18
C LYS A 355 -24.27 -26.52 -24.85
N LEU A 356 -25.11 -25.50 -24.88
CA LEU A 356 -25.82 -24.98 -23.70
C LEU A 356 -26.75 -26.05 -23.12
N GLN A 357 -27.49 -26.77 -23.96
CA GLN A 357 -28.39 -27.82 -23.52
C GLN A 357 -27.63 -28.98 -22.86
N LYS A 358 -26.50 -29.41 -23.43
CA LYS A 358 -25.62 -30.41 -22.80
C LYS A 358 -25.06 -29.94 -21.45
N ALA A 359 -24.69 -28.67 -21.34
CA ALA A 359 -24.20 -28.10 -20.09
C ALA A 359 -25.31 -28.04 -19.02
N LEU A 360 -26.55 -27.74 -19.40
CA LEU A 360 -27.72 -27.78 -18.53
C LEU A 360 -28.01 -29.19 -18.01
N GLU A 361 -27.99 -30.20 -18.89
CA GLU A 361 -28.17 -31.61 -18.51
C GLU A 361 -27.07 -32.06 -17.53
N ALA A 362 -25.80 -31.73 -17.81
CA ALA A 362 -24.69 -32.03 -16.91
C ALA A 362 -24.83 -31.33 -15.55
N SER A 363 -25.31 -30.08 -15.54
CA SER A 363 -25.58 -29.33 -14.30
C SER A 363 -26.70 -29.97 -13.48
N GLN A 364 -27.78 -30.42 -14.14
CA GLN A 364 -28.87 -31.15 -13.48
C GLN A 364 -28.39 -32.46 -12.87
N GLU A 365 -27.61 -33.26 -13.60
CA GLU A 365 -27.05 -34.53 -13.08
C GLU A 365 -26.12 -34.29 -11.87
N ALA A 366 -25.29 -33.24 -11.95
CA ALA A 366 -24.44 -32.85 -10.83
C ALA A 366 -25.29 -32.44 -9.61
N ASN A 367 -26.37 -31.68 -9.81
CA ASN A 367 -27.26 -31.27 -8.74
C ASN A 367 -27.97 -32.46 -8.08
N GLU A 368 -28.40 -33.45 -8.87
CA GLU A 368 -28.97 -34.70 -8.32
C GLU A 368 -27.95 -35.47 -7.48
N LYS A 369 -26.67 -35.51 -7.90
CA LYS A 369 -25.59 -36.13 -7.12
C LYS A 369 -25.38 -35.40 -5.80
N VAL A 370 -25.38 -34.06 -5.81
CA VAL A 370 -25.28 -33.24 -4.60
C VAL A 370 -26.44 -33.55 -3.65
N GLN A 371 -27.69 -33.56 -4.13
CA GLN A 371 -28.84 -33.90 -3.27
C GLN A 371 -28.76 -35.31 -2.68
N LYS A 372 -28.26 -36.29 -3.44
CA LYS A 372 -28.03 -37.66 -2.91
C LYS A 372 -26.97 -37.66 -1.81
N LEU A 373 -25.89 -36.91 -1.99
CA LEU A 373 -24.82 -36.77 -1.01
C LEU A 373 -25.30 -36.05 0.25
N GLU A 374 -26.08 -34.96 0.12
CA GLU A 374 -26.69 -34.25 1.24
C GLU A 374 -27.57 -35.19 2.08
N ARG A 375 -28.42 -36.00 1.44
CA ARG A 375 -29.24 -37.02 2.13
C ARG A 375 -28.37 -38.05 2.87
N LEU A 376 -27.27 -38.51 2.26
CA LEU A 376 -26.35 -39.44 2.90
C LEU A 376 -25.64 -38.80 4.11
N VAL A 377 -25.21 -37.55 3.97
CA VAL A 377 -24.61 -36.77 5.06
C VAL A 377 -25.59 -36.62 6.22
N ASP A 378 -26.86 -36.31 5.95
CA ASP A 378 -27.90 -36.23 6.98
C ASP A 378 -28.13 -37.57 7.69
N VAL A 379 -28.13 -38.68 6.95
CA VAL A 379 -28.23 -40.03 7.52
C VAL A 379 -27.02 -40.33 8.40
N LEU A 380 -25.81 -39.99 7.96
CA LEU A 380 -24.58 -40.20 8.72
C LEU A 380 -24.53 -39.31 9.96
N ARG A 381 -24.92 -38.03 9.87
CA ARG A 381 -25.05 -37.13 11.01
C ARG A 381 -26.02 -37.68 12.05
N LYS A 382 -27.16 -38.23 11.62
CA LYS A 382 -28.11 -38.90 12.53
C LYS A 382 -27.52 -40.16 13.17
N LYS A 383 -26.80 -41.00 12.42
CA LYS A 383 -26.17 -42.23 12.95
C LYS A 383 -24.99 -41.96 13.88
N VAL A 384 -24.22 -40.91 13.65
CA VAL A 384 -23.08 -40.51 14.49
C VAL A 384 -23.55 -39.71 15.71
N GLY A 385 -24.55 -38.83 15.55
CA GLY A 385 -25.13 -38.06 16.65
C GLY A 385 -25.99 -38.88 17.61
N ALA A 386 -26.63 -39.95 17.14
CA ALA A 386 -27.29 -40.94 18.00
C ALA A 386 -26.27 -41.99 18.45
N GLY A 387 -25.42 -41.66 19.42
CA GLY A 387 -24.26 -42.43 19.89
C GLY A 387 -24.49 -43.92 20.15
N THR A 388 -24.50 -44.73 19.08
CA THR A 388 -24.55 -46.19 19.12
C THR A 388 -23.59 -46.75 18.06
N ILE A 389 -22.32 -46.36 18.13
CA ILE A 389 -21.26 -47.18 17.54
C ILE A 389 -20.94 -48.25 18.59
N ARG A 390 -21.66 -49.37 18.55
CA ARG A 390 -21.19 -50.60 19.19
C ARG A 390 -19.95 -51.04 18.45
N THR A 391 -18.78 -50.70 18.96
CA THR A 391 -17.53 -51.33 18.62
C THR A 391 -17.63 -52.79 19.05
N VAL A 392 -17.80 -53.70 18.10
CA VAL A 392 -17.60 -55.14 18.34
C VAL A 392 -16.08 -55.34 18.33
N ILE A 393 -15.56 -55.69 19.51
CA ILE A 393 -14.18 -56.17 19.71
C ILE A 393 -14.03 -57.53 19.06
#